data_AF-A0A956XZ14-F1
#
_entry.id   AF-A0A956XZ14-F1
#
_cell.length_a   1.000
_cell.length_b   1.000
_cell.length_c   1.000
_cell.angle_alpha   90.00
_cell.angle_beta   90.00
_cell.angle_gamma   90.00
#
_symmetry.space_group_name_H-M   'P 1'
#
loop_
_entity.id
_entity.type
_entity.pdbx_description
1 polymer ?
#
loop_
_entity_poly.entity_id
_entity_poly.type
_entity_poly.pdbx_seq_one_letter_code
_entity_poly.pdbx_strand_id
1 'polypeptide(L)'
;MAKQPHIGITTSYKDGRQAVDHYYISAVEKAGGLPIIVPMLATQEAAKAFASLLDGLIITGGPGITKGLIGTLPEDLEPVDPVRDQSDTLMYHAMTDKPVFGICYGMQLACEALGGKVASTPTREYGRARCDIGSHADLFAGLPDHTEVWMSHGDQVSQVSDDFVP
;
A
#
# COMPACT_ATOMS: atom_id res chain seq x y z
N MET A 1 -0.48 22.79 -20.89
CA MET A 1 -1.00 22.40 -19.57
C MET A 1 -0.29 21.11 -19.18
N ALA A 2 0.11 20.94 -17.92
CA ALA A 2 0.68 19.66 -17.48
C ALA A 2 -0.35 18.54 -17.69
N LYS A 3 0.08 17.38 -18.19
CA LYS A 3 -0.78 16.21 -18.36
C LYS A 3 -1.29 15.78 -16.97
N GLN A 4 -2.57 15.50 -16.85
CA GLN A 4 -3.14 14.91 -15.64
C GLN A 4 -2.54 13.51 -15.42
N PRO A 5 -1.92 13.21 -14.27
CA PRO A 5 -1.28 11.91 -14.06
C PRO A 5 -2.33 10.81 -13.85
N HIS A 6 -2.13 9.67 -14.50
CA HIS A 6 -2.96 8.47 -14.34
C HIS A 6 -2.50 7.66 -13.12
N ILE A 7 -3.33 7.57 -12.08
CA ILE A 7 -2.96 6.90 -10.83
C ILE A 7 -3.77 5.61 -10.70
N GLY A 8 -3.07 4.47 -10.77
CA GLY A 8 -3.67 3.17 -10.49
C GLY A 8 -4.04 3.05 -9.01
N ILE A 9 -5.22 2.52 -8.71
CA ILE A 9 -5.64 2.21 -7.33
C ILE A 9 -5.97 0.72 -7.27
N THR A 10 -5.22 -0.04 -6.47
CA THR A 10 -5.54 -1.46 -6.22
C THR A 10 -6.81 -1.58 -5.38
N THR A 11 -7.32 -2.79 -5.25
CA THR A 11 -8.66 -3.02 -4.69
C THR A 11 -8.65 -4.19 -3.72
N SER A 12 -9.62 -4.23 -2.82
CA SER A 12 -9.90 -5.44 -2.06
C SER A 12 -10.46 -6.53 -2.97
N TYR A 13 -10.34 -7.78 -2.53
CA TYR A 13 -10.91 -8.94 -3.19
C TYR A 13 -11.52 -9.86 -2.14
N LYS A 14 -12.81 -10.19 -2.29
CA LYS A 14 -13.53 -11.12 -1.41
C LYS A 14 -14.66 -11.78 -2.18
N ASP A 15 -14.80 -13.10 -2.05
CA ASP A 15 -15.87 -13.89 -2.68
C ASP A 15 -16.03 -13.65 -4.19
N GLY A 16 -14.91 -13.56 -4.91
CA GLY A 16 -14.92 -13.32 -6.36
C GLY A 16 -15.25 -11.89 -6.77
N ARG A 17 -15.32 -10.95 -5.82
CA ARG A 17 -15.66 -9.54 -6.05
C ARG A 17 -14.50 -8.64 -5.72
N GLN A 18 -14.32 -7.65 -6.58
CA GLN A 18 -13.33 -6.61 -6.45
C GLN A 18 -14.03 -5.30 -6.02
N ALA A 19 -13.48 -4.61 -5.02
CA ALA A 19 -14.05 -3.36 -4.52
C ALA A 19 -12.97 -2.37 -4.04
N VAL A 20 -13.31 -1.08 -4.03
CA VAL A 20 -12.44 -0.03 -3.49
C VAL A 20 -13.29 1.00 -2.76
N ASP A 21 -12.77 1.51 -1.65
CA ASP A 21 -13.42 2.61 -0.94
C ASP A 21 -13.28 3.91 -1.75
N HIS A 22 -14.37 4.68 -1.82
CA HIS A 22 -14.41 5.96 -2.52
C HIS A 22 -13.43 7.00 -1.94
N TYR A 23 -13.00 6.86 -0.68
CA TYR A 23 -11.98 7.73 -0.11
C TYR A 23 -10.67 7.72 -0.91
N TYR A 24 -10.21 6.56 -1.41
CA TYR A 24 -9.01 6.50 -2.26
C TYR A 24 -9.19 7.24 -3.58
N ILE A 25 -10.35 7.05 -4.22
CA ILE A 25 -10.70 7.69 -5.49
C ILE A 25 -10.72 9.22 -5.32
N SER A 26 -11.49 9.69 -4.34
CA SER A 26 -11.65 11.12 -4.09
C SER A 26 -10.34 11.79 -3.64
N ALA A 27 -9.45 11.08 -2.94
CA ALA A 27 -8.13 11.58 -2.58
C ALA A 27 -7.26 11.82 -3.81
N VAL A 28 -7.24 10.88 -4.77
CA VAL A 28 -6.53 11.05 -6.05
C VAL A 28 -7.07 12.23 -6.85
N GLU A 29 -8.40 12.37 -6.96
CA GLU A 29 -9.02 13.48 -7.69
C GLU A 29 -8.68 14.84 -7.05
N LYS A 30 -8.75 14.94 -5.72
CA LYS A 30 -8.39 16.17 -4.98
C LYS A 30 -6.92 16.53 -5.14
N ALA A 31 -6.04 15.54 -5.29
CA ALA A 31 -4.63 15.75 -5.60
C ALA A 31 -4.38 16.09 -7.09
N GLY A 32 -5.42 16.15 -7.92
CA GLY A 32 -5.34 16.47 -9.34
C GLY A 32 -4.97 15.29 -10.24
N GLY A 33 -4.98 14.05 -9.74
CA GLY A 33 -4.78 12.84 -10.53
C GLY A 33 -6.05 12.31 -11.16
N LEU A 34 -5.91 11.46 -12.19
CA LEU A 34 -7.00 10.66 -12.75
C LEU A 34 -6.96 9.26 -12.10
N PRO A 35 -7.97 8.88 -11.28
CA PRO A 35 -8.01 7.56 -10.68
C PRO A 35 -8.34 6.48 -11.73
N ILE A 36 -7.57 5.41 -11.74
CA ILE A 36 -7.79 4.22 -12.57
C ILE A 36 -7.86 3.00 -11.67
N ILE A 37 -8.98 2.28 -11.71
CA ILE A 37 -9.14 1.06 -10.92
C ILE A 37 -8.31 -0.05 -11.55
N VAL A 38 -7.38 -0.61 -10.78
CA VAL A 38 -6.52 -1.70 -11.22
C VAL A 38 -7.29 -3.01 -11.11
N PRO A 39 -7.53 -3.77 -12.19
CA PRO A 39 -8.21 -5.06 -12.12
C PRO A 39 -7.36 -6.11 -11.38
N MET A 40 -7.99 -7.19 -10.89
CA MET A 40 -7.26 -8.37 -10.41
C MET A 40 -6.54 -9.06 -11.59
N LEU A 41 -5.21 -8.99 -11.60
CA LEU A 41 -4.35 -9.52 -12.67
C LEU A 41 -3.65 -10.80 -12.23
N ALA A 42 -3.60 -11.79 -13.13
CA ALA A 42 -3.03 -13.10 -12.83
C ALA A 42 -1.63 -13.32 -13.45
N THR A 43 -1.18 -12.46 -14.36
CA THR A 43 0.07 -12.66 -15.12
C THR A 43 0.96 -11.42 -15.14
N GLN A 44 2.27 -11.64 -15.27
CA GLN A 44 3.26 -10.57 -15.39
C GLN A 44 3.05 -9.75 -16.67
N GLU A 45 2.65 -10.39 -17.76
CA GLU A 45 2.40 -9.72 -19.04
C GLU A 45 1.25 -8.74 -18.92
N ALA A 46 0.16 -9.14 -18.26
CA ALA A 46 -0.99 -8.28 -18.03
C ALA A 46 -0.63 -7.13 -17.08
N ALA A 47 0.12 -7.40 -16.00
CA ALA A 47 0.59 -6.38 -15.07
C ALA A 47 1.49 -5.33 -15.75
N LYS A 48 2.46 -5.77 -16.56
CA LYS A 48 3.33 -4.86 -17.33
C LYS A 48 2.54 -4.03 -18.35
N ALA A 49 1.61 -4.67 -19.07
CA ALA A 49 0.74 -3.97 -20.01
C ALA A 49 -0.11 -2.91 -19.30
N PHE A 50 -0.70 -3.24 -18.15
CA PHE A 50 -1.52 -2.30 -17.38
C PHE A 50 -0.67 -1.17 -16.77
N ALA A 51 0.48 -1.49 -16.18
CA ALA A 51 1.42 -0.52 -15.63
C ALA A 51 1.91 0.50 -16.67
N SER A 52 1.97 0.13 -17.95
CA SER A 52 2.31 1.07 -19.03
C SER A 52 1.30 2.21 -19.20
N LEU A 53 0.06 2.03 -18.73
CA LEU A 53 -1.02 3.03 -18.78
C LEU A 53 -0.97 4.03 -17.62
N LEU A 54 -0.21 3.71 -16.57
CA LEU A 54 -0.18 4.43 -15.31
C LEU A 54 1.03 5.36 -15.24
N ASP A 55 0.88 6.50 -14.57
CA ASP A 55 1.97 7.40 -14.19
C ASP A 55 2.38 7.17 -12.72
N GLY A 56 1.54 6.52 -11.91
CA GLY A 56 1.82 6.10 -10.52
C GLY A 56 0.82 5.06 -10.01
N LEU A 57 1.12 4.43 -8.87
CA LEU A 57 0.29 3.37 -8.27
C LEU A 57 0.06 3.63 -6.79
N ILE A 58 -1.18 3.43 -6.33
CA ILE A 58 -1.55 3.31 -4.92
C ILE A 58 -1.91 1.86 -4.64
N ILE A 59 -1.22 1.24 -3.69
CA ILE A 59 -1.58 -0.07 -3.14
C ILE A 59 -2.36 0.16 -1.85
N THR A 60 -3.63 -0.22 -1.87
CA THR A 60 -4.60 0.10 -0.80
C THR A 60 -4.34 -0.71 0.48
N GLY A 61 -4.87 -0.20 1.61
CA GLY A 61 -4.92 -0.97 2.86
C GLY A 61 -5.82 -2.19 2.77
N GLY A 62 -5.81 -3.04 3.79
CA GLY A 62 -6.64 -4.24 3.77
C GLY A 62 -6.24 -5.27 4.83
N PRO A 63 -6.65 -6.54 4.65
CA PRO A 63 -6.29 -7.66 5.52
C PRO A 63 -4.77 -7.84 5.72
N GLY A 64 -4.41 -8.67 6.69
CA GLY A 64 -3.03 -8.90 7.11
C GLY A 64 -2.20 -9.60 6.05
N ILE A 65 -0.94 -9.18 5.91
CA ILE A 65 0.02 -9.82 5.01
C ILE A 65 0.35 -11.24 5.52
N THR A 66 0.43 -12.20 4.60
CA THR A 66 0.78 -13.58 4.93
C THR A 66 2.20 -13.93 4.49
N LYS A 67 2.61 -13.42 3.33
CA LYS A 67 3.95 -13.60 2.80
C LYS A 67 4.97 -12.80 3.63
N GLY A 68 6.06 -13.43 4.02
CA GLY A 68 7.12 -12.78 4.79
C GLY A 68 6.76 -12.44 6.24
N LEU A 69 5.57 -12.85 6.73
CA LEU A 69 5.16 -12.62 8.11
C LEU A 69 5.98 -13.46 9.09
N ILE A 70 6.48 -12.82 10.14
CA ILE A 70 7.11 -13.47 11.29
C ILE A 70 6.10 -13.59 12.42
N GLY A 71 5.81 -14.83 12.82
CA GLY A 71 4.78 -15.15 13.80
C GLY A 71 3.45 -15.50 13.13
N THR A 72 2.36 -15.41 13.88
CA THR A 72 1.00 -15.66 13.41
C THR A 72 0.22 -14.36 13.35
N LEU A 73 -0.64 -14.21 12.33
CA LEU A 73 -1.57 -13.09 12.29
C LEU A 73 -2.42 -13.07 13.59
N PRO A 74 -2.76 -11.88 14.10
CA PRO A 74 -3.75 -11.74 15.16
C PRO A 74 -5.07 -12.43 14.78
N GLU A 75 -5.78 -13.03 15.75
CA GLU A 75 -7.03 -13.76 15.51
C GLU A 75 -8.13 -12.92 14.84
N ASP A 76 -8.11 -11.61 15.05
CA ASP A 76 -9.07 -10.64 14.50
C ASP A 76 -8.67 -10.08 13.12
N LEU A 77 -7.50 -10.45 12.61
CA LEU A 77 -7.01 -9.99 11.31
C LEU A 77 -7.13 -11.10 10.27
N GLU A 78 -8.10 -10.96 9.36
CA GLU A 78 -8.21 -11.88 8.22
C GLU A 78 -6.92 -11.82 7.37
N PRO A 79 -6.41 -12.96 6.88
CA PRO A 79 -5.30 -12.97 5.93
C PRO A 79 -5.73 -12.38 4.60
N VAL A 80 -4.80 -11.76 3.88
CA VAL A 80 -5.04 -11.31 2.51
C VAL A 80 -5.41 -12.49 1.61
N ASP A 81 -6.41 -12.29 0.75
CA ASP A 81 -6.80 -13.27 -0.26
C ASP A 81 -5.62 -13.52 -1.23
N PRO A 82 -5.22 -14.77 -1.51
CA PRO A 82 -4.10 -15.08 -2.39
C PRO A 82 -4.20 -14.46 -3.80
N VAL A 83 -5.42 -14.28 -4.33
CA VAL A 83 -5.62 -13.65 -5.64
C VAL A 83 -5.23 -12.18 -5.59
N ARG A 84 -5.63 -11.48 -4.51
CA ARG A 84 -5.22 -10.09 -4.29
C ARG A 84 -3.71 -9.99 -4.07
N ASP A 85 -3.16 -10.83 -3.21
CA ASP A 85 -1.73 -10.80 -2.87
C ASP A 85 -0.85 -10.99 -4.11
N GLN A 86 -1.22 -11.96 -4.96
CA GLN A 86 -0.55 -12.19 -6.23
C GLN A 86 -0.67 -10.98 -7.17
N SER A 87 -1.88 -10.43 -7.33
CA SER A 87 -2.13 -9.30 -8.23
C SER A 87 -1.38 -8.04 -7.79
N ASP A 88 -1.43 -7.69 -6.51
CA ASP A 88 -0.79 -6.51 -5.96
C ASP A 88 0.75 -6.64 -6.03
N THR A 89 1.29 -7.83 -5.80
CA THR A 89 2.72 -8.13 -5.98
C THR A 89 3.16 -7.97 -7.44
N LEU A 90 2.37 -8.48 -8.39
CA LEU A 90 2.65 -8.33 -9.82
C LEU A 90 2.66 -6.85 -10.24
N MET A 91 1.70 -6.07 -9.75
CA MET A 91 1.62 -4.63 -10.03
C MET A 91 2.77 -3.86 -9.40
N TYR A 92 3.14 -4.15 -8.15
CA TYR A 92 4.30 -3.54 -7.50
C TYR A 92 5.57 -3.71 -8.33
N HIS A 93 5.87 -4.95 -8.74
CA HIS A 93 7.04 -5.23 -9.58
C HIS A 93 6.94 -4.71 -11.02
N ALA A 94 5.75 -4.36 -11.50
CA ALA A 94 5.56 -3.74 -12.81
C ALA A 94 5.79 -2.22 -12.82
N MET A 95 5.88 -1.58 -11.65
CA MET A 95 6.03 -0.13 -11.48
C MET A 95 7.47 0.33 -11.26
N THR A 96 8.47 -0.40 -11.77
CA THR A 96 9.92 -0.24 -11.46
C THR A 96 10.51 1.17 -11.58
N ASP A 97 9.93 2.02 -12.42
CA ASP A 97 10.41 3.38 -12.72
C ASP A 97 9.36 4.46 -12.41
N LYS A 98 8.31 4.10 -11.66
CA LYS A 98 7.15 4.95 -11.38
C LYS A 98 6.86 4.99 -9.87
N PRO A 99 6.35 6.11 -9.36
CA PRO A 99 6.03 6.23 -7.94
C PRO A 99 4.96 5.23 -7.52
N VAL A 100 5.23 4.54 -6.41
CA VAL A 100 4.28 3.65 -5.73
C VAL A 100 4.04 4.19 -4.31
N PHE A 101 2.78 4.30 -3.92
CA PHE A 101 2.38 4.67 -2.57
C PHE A 101 1.58 3.53 -1.92
N GLY A 102 2.21 2.86 -0.95
CA GLY A 102 1.60 1.78 -0.19
C GLY A 102 0.94 2.29 1.09
N ILE A 103 -0.30 1.86 1.36
CA ILE A 103 -1.06 2.25 2.55
C ILE A 103 -1.37 0.99 3.37
N CYS A 104 -1.01 0.96 4.66
CA CYS A 104 -1.22 -0.18 5.57
C CYS A 104 -0.67 -1.49 4.96
N TYR A 105 -1.54 -2.42 4.52
CA TYR A 105 -1.14 -3.61 3.75
C TYR A 105 -0.22 -3.29 2.58
N GLY A 106 -0.51 -2.23 1.80
CA GLY A 106 0.34 -1.86 0.66
C GLY A 106 1.75 -1.42 1.06
N MET A 107 1.90 -0.79 2.23
CA MET A 107 3.21 -0.45 2.80
C MET A 107 3.95 -1.72 3.22
N GLN A 108 3.26 -2.63 3.89
CA GLN A 108 3.83 -3.92 4.31
C GLN A 108 4.29 -4.76 3.12
N LEU A 109 3.49 -4.82 2.04
CA LEU A 109 3.84 -5.49 0.80
C LEU A 109 5.11 -4.89 0.17
N ALA A 110 5.19 -3.56 0.06
CA ALA A 110 6.37 -2.90 -0.49
C ALA A 110 7.62 -3.16 0.35
N CYS A 111 7.50 -3.10 1.69
CA CYS A 111 8.59 -3.46 2.59
C CYS A 111 9.04 -4.92 2.42
N GLU A 112 8.11 -5.88 2.36
CA GLU A 112 8.42 -7.29 2.13
C GLU A 112 9.10 -7.52 0.78
N ALA A 113 8.61 -6.88 -0.28
CA ALA A 113 9.16 -7.00 -1.62
C ALA A 113 10.59 -6.47 -1.75
N LEU A 114 11.02 -5.59 -0.84
CA LEU A 114 12.39 -5.08 -0.71
C LEU A 114 13.24 -5.84 0.32
N GLY A 115 12.74 -6.96 0.85
CA GLY A 115 13.46 -7.80 1.81
C GLY A 115 13.35 -7.34 3.27
N GLY A 116 12.47 -6.39 3.57
CA GLY A 116 12.04 -6.07 4.92
C GLY A 116 11.25 -7.21 5.57
N LYS A 117 10.95 -7.07 6.86
CA LYS A 117 10.23 -8.07 7.65
C LYS A 117 9.02 -7.47 8.32
N VAL A 118 7.88 -8.14 8.18
CA VAL A 118 6.66 -7.82 8.92
C VAL A 118 6.51 -8.83 10.05
N ALA A 119 6.24 -8.35 11.26
CA ALA A 119 6.06 -9.21 12.43
C ALA A 119 4.71 -8.95 13.07
N SER A 120 4.13 -10.02 13.60
CA SER A 120 2.95 -9.92 14.47
C SER A 120 3.32 -9.17 15.76
N THR A 121 2.41 -8.33 16.24
CA THR A 121 2.60 -7.57 17.48
C THR A 121 1.63 -8.05 18.56
N PRO A 122 2.10 -8.22 19.81
CA PRO A 122 1.22 -8.58 20.93
C PRO A 122 0.36 -7.40 21.39
N THR A 123 0.78 -6.16 21.11
CA THR A 123 0.13 -4.92 21.51
C THR A 123 -0.72 -4.38 20.36
N ARG A 124 -2.03 -4.31 20.59
CA ARG A 124 -2.98 -3.71 19.66
C ARG A 124 -2.85 -2.18 19.69
N GLU A 125 -2.51 -1.57 18.56
CA GLU A 125 -2.62 -0.12 18.39
C GLU A 125 -3.88 0.18 17.56
N TYR A 126 -5.05 0.02 18.19
CA TYR A 126 -6.31 0.51 17.62
C TYR A 126 -6.62 1.87 18.21
N GLY A 127 -6.55 2.92 17.39
CA GLY A 127 -6.96 4.26 17.80
C GLY A 127 -6.09 5.37 17.24
N ARG A 128 -6.21 6.55 17.86
CA ARG A 128 -5.39 7.70 17.50
C ARG A 128 -3.98 7.50 18.03
N ALA A 129 -3.01 7.56 17.13
CA ALA A 129 -1.61 7.61 17.45
C ALA A 129 -1.06 8.97 17.04
N ARG A 130 -0.06 9.44 17.80
CA ARG A 130 0.75 10.58 17.39
C ARG A 130 1.85 10.07 16.47
N CYS A 131 1.94 10.66 15.28
CA CYS A 131 3.04 10.43 14.35
C CYS A 131 3.92 11.69 14.35
N ASP A 132 5.18 11.54 14.72
CA ASP A 132 6.18 12.60 14.67
C ASP A 132 6.96 12.50 13.35
N ILE A 133 7.13 13.62 12.66
CA ILE A 133 7.84 13.71 11.38
C ILE A 133 9.32 14.01 11.63
N GLY A 134 10.19 13.09 11.24
CA GLY A 134 11.65 13.20 11.48
C GLY A 134 12.37 14.19 10.56
N SER A 135 11.82 14.44 9.37
CA SER A 135 12.42 15.32 8.35
C SER A 135 11.35 15.93 7.45
N HIS A 136 11.58 17.17 7.01
CA HIS A 136 10.74 17.89 6.03
C HIS A 136 11.45 18.14 4.70
N ALA A 137 12.58 17.45 4.45
CA ALA A 137 13.40 17.67 3.27
C ALA A 137 12.86 17.01 1.99
N ASP A 138 11.83 16.17 2.10
CA ASP A 138 11.41 15.22 1.07
C ASP A 138 9.87 15.18 0.90
N LEU A 139 9.29 13.96 0.81
CA LEU A 139 7.86 13.69 0.72
C LEU A 139 7.02 14.42 1.78
N PHE A 140 7.59 14.65 2.97
CA PHE A 140 6.88 15.29 4.08
C PHE A 140 7.04 16.81 4.12
N ALA A 141 7.59 17.41 3.06
CA ALA A 141 7.64 18.85 2.90
C ALA A 141 6.22 19.45 2.93
N GLY A 142 5.97 20.35 3.90
CA GLY A 142 4.68 21.01 4.07
C GLY A 142 3.70 20.33 5.04
N LEU A 143 4.07 19.19 5.62
CA LEU A 143 3.36 18.63 6.78
C LEU A 143 3.84 19.29 8.09
N PRO A 144 3.00 19.31 9.15
CA PRO A 144 3.45 19.72 10.48
C PRO A 144 4.40 18.69 11.11
N ASP A 145 5.21 19.10 12.08
CA ASP A 145 6.14 18.24 12.83
C ASP A 145 5.46 17.04 13.50
N HIS A 146 4.16 17.15 13.80
CA HIS A 146 3.36 16.06 14.35
C HIS A 146 1.95 16.07 13.77
N THR A 147 1.39 14.88 13.60
CA THR A 147 -0.01 14.69 13.19
C THR A 147 -0.65 13.56 13.98
N GLU A 148 -1.95 13.67 14.24
CA GLU A 148 -2.73 12.51 14.70
C GLU A 148 -3.06 11.62 13.50
N VAL A 149 -2.75 10.33 13.62
CA VAL A 149 -3.08 9.32 12.61
C VAL A 149 -3.95 8.25 13.24
N TRP A 150 -4.74 7.59 12.41
CA TRP A 150 -5.51 6.42 12.82
C TRP A 150 -4.68 5.16 12.59
N MET A 151 -4.40 4.42 13.66
CA MET A 151 -3.80 3.09 13.59
C MET A 151 -4.90 2.04 13.65
N SER A 152 -4.84 1.08 12.71
CA SER A 152 -5.87 0.05 12.55
C SER A 152 -5.31 -1.31 12.17
N HIS A 153 -4.07 -1.62 12.53
CA HIS A 153 -3.42 -2.87 12.20
C HIS A 153 -2.80 -3.52 13.44
N GLY A 154 -2.75 -4.86 13.46
CA GLY A 154 -2.17 -5.66 14.55
C GLY A 154 -0.81 -6.28 14.22
N ASP A 155 -0.31 -6.03 13.01
CA ASP A 155 1.01 -6.41 12.50
C ASP A 155 1.83 -5.15 12.21
N GLN A 156 3.17 -5.23 12.23
CA GLN A 156 4.01 -4.07 11.99
C GLN A 156 5.26 -4.43 11.18
N VAL A 157 5.79 -3.47 10.43
CA VAL A 157 7.13 -3.59 9.86
C VAL A 157 8.12 -3.58 11.01
N SER A 158 8.86 -4.68 11.15
CA SER A 158 9.85 -4.91 12.22
C SER A 158 11.29 -4.65 11.76
N GLN A 159 11.53 -4.73 10.45
CA GLN A 159 12.81 -4.46 9.83
C GLN A 159 12.56 -3.91 8.42
N VAL A 160 13.27 -2.84 8.05
CA VAL A 160 13.33 -2.31 6.67
C VAL A 160 14.68 -2.66 6.05
N SER A 161 14.75 -2.67 4.71
CA SER A 161 16.03 -2.80 3.99
C SER A 161 16.78 -1.46 3.95
N ASP A 162 18.03 -1.49 3.48
CA ASP A 162 18.85 -0.28 3.29
C ASP A 162 18.34 0.62 2.14
N ASP A 163 17.32 0.18 1.40
CA ASP A 163 16.65 0.99 0.38
C ASP A 163 15.71 2.05 0.98
N PHE A 164 15.41 1.97 2.28
CA PHE A 164 14.56 2.94 3.00
C PHE A 164 15.38 4.04 3.67
N VAL A 165 14.83 5.25 3.67
CA VAL A 165 15.37 6.38 4.44
C VAL A 165 14.81 6.32 5.86
N PRO A 166 15.65 6.34 6.90
CA PRO A 166 15.22 6.34 8.31
C PRO A 166 14.67 7.69 8.78
#